data_AF-A0A2H6EYC3-F1
#
_entry.id   AF-A0A2H6EYC3-F1
#
_cell.length_a   1.000
_cell.length_b   1.000
_cell.length_c   1.000
_cell.angle_alpha   90.00
_cell.angle_beta   90.00
_cell.angle_gamma   90.00
#
_symmetry.space_group_name_H-M   'P 1'
#
loop_
_entity.id
_entity.type
_entity.pdbx_description
1 polymer ?
#
loop_
_entity_poly.entity_id
_entity_poly.type
_entity_poly.pdbx_seq_one_letter_code
_entity_poly.pdbx_strand_id
1 'polypeptide(L)'
;MFHFVWYISGAILVGAYLFAFVFGSILVKFVVRNVSPVCMTKIKPIVWNVGTIIGLCETFIVITFILFDQFSALALVIAAKSLVRMKKMEEQPEYYLLGTFVNISFSILIGSLLKIFLFG
;
A
#
# COMPACT_ATOMS: atom_id res chain seq x y z
N MET A 1 -18.08 -19.84 24.72
CA MET A 1 -16.84 -19.04 24.79
C MET A 1 -16.10 -19.01 23.45
N PHE A 2 -15.89 -20.13 22.77
CA PHE A 2 -15.18 -20.19 21.47
C PHE A 2 -15.84 -19.42 20.29
N HIS A 3 -17.17 -19.38 20.18
CA HIS A 3 -17.84 -18.64 19.10
C HIS A 3 -17.75 -17.11 19.21
N PHE A 4 -17.55 -16.58 20.42
CA PHE A 4 -17.46 -15.13 20.66
C PHE A 4 -16.10 -14.57 20.21
N VAL A 5 -15.04 -15.37 20.36
CA VAL A 5 -13.67 -15.02 19.94
C VAL A 5 -13.58 -14.90 18.41
N TRP A 6 -14.20 -15.81 17.65
CA TRP A 6 -14.25 -15.75 16.19
C TRP A 6 -14.95 -14.50 15.63
N TYR A 7 -16.02 -14.04 16.31
CA TYR A 7 -16.73 -12.84 15.88
C TYR A 7 -15.91 -11.57 16.10
N ILE A 8 -15.17 -11.50 17.21
CA ILE A 8 -14.26 -10.40 17.52
C ILE A 8 -13.09 -10.37 16.53
N SER A 9 -12.47 -11.51 16.23
CA SER A 9 -11.40 -11.60 15.24
C SER A 9 -11.88 -11.18 13.83
N GLY A 10 -13.10 -11.56 13.45
CA GLY A 10 -13.72 -11.14 12.19
C GLY A 10 -13.97 -9.63 12.12
N ALA A 11 -14.48 -9.03 13.19
CA ALA A 11 -14.71 -7.59 13.25
C ALA A 11 -13.40 -6.78 13.20
N ILE A 12 -12.34 -7.27 13.85
CA ILE A 12 -10.99 -6.67 13.80
C ILE A 12 -10.40 -6.75 12.39
N LEU A 13 -10.55 -7.90 11.71
CA LEU A 13 -10.13 -8.05 10.32
C LEU A 13 -10.84 -7.06 9.40
N VAL A 14 -12.16 -6.96 9.49
CA VAL A 14 -12.96 -6.03 8.67
C VAL A 14 -12.60 -4.58 8.98
N GLY A 15 -12.46 -4.23 10.26
CA GLY A 15 -12.06 -2.88 10.70
C GLY A 15 -10.67 -2.50 10.21
N ALA A 16 -9.70 -3.41 10.26
CA ALA A 16 -8.35 -3.18 9.79
C ALA A 16 -8.25 -3.09 8.27
N TYR A 17 -9.05 -3.89 7.55
CA TYR A 17 -9.16 -3.80 6.10
C TYR A 17 -9.77 -2.46 5.67
N LEU A 18 -10.85 -2.02 6.34
CA LEU A 18 -11.44 -0.69 6.12
C LEU A 18 -10.45 0.43 6.44
N PHE A 19 -9.71 0.30 7.54
CA PHE A 19 -8.70 1.27 7.93
C PHE A 19 -7.57 1.34 6.89
N ALA A 20 -7.05 0.19 6.45
CA ALA A 20 -6.05 0.12 5.38
C ALA A 20 -6.54 0.72 4.06
N PHE A 21 -7.80 0.49 3.72
CA PHE A 21 -8.44 1.04 2.51
C PHE A 21 -8.50 2.58 2.54
N VAL A 22 -8.82 3.16 3.70
CA VAL A 22 -8.93 4.61 3.92
C VAL A 22 -7.54 5.26 4.07
N PHE A 23 -6.65 4.67 4.87
CA PHE A 23 -5.33 5.24 5.17
C PHE A 23 -4.34 5.09 4.01
N GLY A 24 -4.35 3.98 3.26
CA GLY A 24 -3.48 3.83 2.09
C GLY A 24 -3.75 4.90 1.02
N SER A 25 -5.03 5.23 0.81
CA SER A 25 -5.47 6.25 -0.15
C SER A 25 -5.11 7.68 0.23
N ILE A 26 -5.15 8.00 1.53
CA ILE A 26 -4.85 9.34 2.07
C ILE A 26 -3.35 9.56 2.22
N LEU A 27 -2.60 8.57 2.73
CA LEU A 27 -1.23 8.79 3.17
C LEU A 27 -0.24 8.89 2.00
N VAL A 28 -0.46 8.13 0.93
CA VAL A 28 0.31 8.29 -0.32
C VAL A 28 0.11 9.69 -0.89
N LYS A 29 -1.14 10.18 -0.93
CA LYS A 29 -1.44 11.56 -1.38
C LYS A 29 -0.83 12.61 -0.44
N PHE A 30 -0.73 12.33 0.85
CA PHE A 30 -0.17 13.24 1.86
C PHE A 30 1.36 13.32 1.79
N VAL A 31 2.07 12.19 1.78
CA VAL A 31 3.54 12.16 1.73
C VAL A 31 4.07 12.69 0.40
N VAL A 32 3.46 12.30 -0.72
CA VAL A 32 3.83 12.81 -2.05
C VAL A 32 3.65 14.33 -2.15
N ARG A 33 2.63 14.89 -1.49
CA ARG A 33 2.38 16.33 -1.47
C ARG A 33 3.32 17.10 -0.55
N ASN A 34 3.89 16.43 0.48
CA ASN A 34 4.74 17.07 1.48
C ASN A 34 6.23 17.09 1.10
N VAL A 35 6.70 16.18 0.23
CA VAL A 35 8.12 16.04 -0.13
C VAL A 35 8.50 16.77 -1.42
N SER A 36 7.55 17.23 -2.24
CA SER A 36 7.89 17.95 -3.47
C SER A 36 6.84 19.01 -3.85
N PRO A 37 7.10 20.31 -3.62
CA PRO A 37 6.46 21.38 -4.37
C PRO A 37 7.07 21.56 -5.78
N VAL A 38 7.99 20.70 -6.20
CA VAL A 38 8.84 20.90 -7.39
C VAL A 38 8.50 19.87 -8.47
N CYS A 39 8.27 20.38 -9.69
CA CYS A 39 7.96 19.68 -10.95
C CYS A 39 6.49 19.35 -11.24
N MET A 40 5.58 20.28 -10.94
CA MET A 40 4.30 20.40 -11.65
C MET A 40 4.51 20.99 -13.04
N THR A 41 4.78 20.16 -14.06
CA THR A 41 4.69 20.60 -15.47
C THR A 41 4.07 19.55 -16.40
N LYS A 42 3.02 18.86 -15.97
CA LYS A 42 1.91 18.46 -16.87
C LYS A 42 0.65 18.21 -16.03
N ILE A 43 -0.19 19.23 -15.95
CA ILE A 43 -1.57 19.08 -15.47
C ILE A 43 -2.32 18.25 -16.53
N LYS A 44 -2.31 16.92 -16.38
CA LYS A 44 -3.37 16.09 -16.97
C LYS A 44 -4.64 16.29 -16.11
N PRO A 45 -5.83 16.37 -16.73
CA PRO A 45 -7.07 16.60 -16.00
C PRO A 45 -7.27 15.55 -14.91
N ILE A 46 -8.07 15.89 -13.90
CA ILE A 46 -8.43 15.08 -12.72
C ILE A 46 -9.22 13.81 -13.10
N VAL A 47 -8.68 12.97 -13.97
CA VAL A 47 -9.11 11.58 -14.12
C VAL A 47 -8.48 10.79 -12.99
N TRP A 48 -9.25 9.88 -12.40
CA TRP A 48 -8.77 8.92 -11.40
C TRP A 48 -7.44 8.32 -11.89
N ASN A 49 -6.33 8.76 -11.28
CA ASN A 49 -5.03 8.44 -11.83
C ASN A 49 -4.82 6.95 -11.62
N VAL A 50 -4.67 6.19 -12.70
CA VAL A 50 -4.51 4.72 -12.67
C VAL A 50 -3.37 4.32 -11.71
N GLY A 51 -2.34 5.16 -11.57
CA GLY A 51 -1.26 4.96 -10.59
C GLY A 51 -1.71 4.94 -9.13
N THR A 52 -2.71 5.74 -8.75
CA THR A 52 -3.27 5.74 -7.39
C THR A 52 -4.04 4.46 -7.10
N ILE A 53 -4.82 3.96 -8.07
CA ILE A 53 -5.56 2.70 -7.95
C ILE A 53 -4.59 1.52 -7.85
N ILE A 54 -3.51 1.53 -8.65
CA ILE A 54 -2.44 0.52 -8.56
C ILE A 54 -1.76 0.55 -7.18
N GLY A 55 -1.49 1.73 -6.64
CA GLY A 55 -0.92 1.88 -5.29
C GLY A 55 -1.80 1.28 -4.20
N LEU A 56 -3.12 1.49 -4.30
CA LEU A 56 -4.11 0.89 -3.39
C LEU A 56 -4.10 -0.64 -3.47
N CYS A 57 -4.09 -1.19 -4.68
CA CYS A 57 -4.01 -2.64 -4.88
C CYS A 57 -2.73 -3.24 -4.29
N GLU A 58 -1.59 -2.54 -4.40
CA GLU A 58 -0.35 -3.00 -3.78
C GLU A 58 -0.46 -3.07 -2.26
N THR A 59 -0.97 -2.02 -1.61
CA THR A 59 -1.16 -2.02 -0.15
C THR A 59 -2.05 -3.18 0.30
N PHE A 60 -3.11 -3.46 -0.45
CA PHE A 60 -3.98 -4.59 -0.18
C PHE A 60 -3.23 -5.93 -0.25
N ILE A 61 -2.48 -6.16 -1.33
CA ILE A 61 -1.69 -7.38 -1.53
C ILE A 61 -0.61 -7.53 -0.44
N VAL A 62 0.06 -6.43 -0.07
CA VAL A 62 1.10 -6.42 0.97
C VAL A 62 0.52 -6.88 2.31
N ILE A 63 -0.61 -6.28 2.72
CA ILE A 63 -1.26 -6.62 3.98
C ILE A 63 -1.73 -8.07 3.96
N THR A 64 -2.36 -8.52 2.86
CA THR A 64 -2.77 -9.93 2.72
C THR A 64 -1.57 -10.86 2.92
N PHE A 65 -0.47 -10.66 2.19
CA PHE A 65 0.67 -11.56 2.30
C PHE A 65 1.36 -11.53 3.67
N ILE A 66 1.39 -10.39 4.36
CA ILE A 66 1.92 -10.33 5.73
C ILE A 66 1.05 -11.15 6.69
N LEU A 67 -0.28 -11.10 6.56
CA LEU A 67 -1.20 -11.90 7.38
C LEU A 67 -1.04 -13.40 7.13
N PHE A 68 -0.75 -13.80 5.88
CA PHE A 68 -0.49 -15.19 5.51
C PHE A 68 0.98 -15.62 5.71
N ASP A 69 1.83 -14.76 6.26
CA ASP A 69 3.28 -14.98 6.44
C ASP A 69 4.05 -15.28 5.14
N GLN A 70 3.52 -14.86 3.99
CA GLN A 70 4.07 -15.14 2.66
C GLN A 70 4.97 -14.00 2.16
N PHE A 71 6.10 -13.79 2.83
CA PHE A 71 7.07 -12.74 2.43
C PHE A 71 7.72 -12.98 1.06
N SER A 72 7.87 -14.24 0.63
CA SER A 72 8.39 -14.57 -0.70
C SER A 72 7.45 -14.14 -1.83
N ALA A 73 6.14 -14.36 -1.66
CA ALA A 73 5.13 -13.92 -2.62
C ALA A 73 5.06 -12.38 -2.70
N LEU A 74 5.24 -11.72 -1.55
CA LEU A 74 5.33 -10.26 -1.46
C LEU A 74 6.50 -9.69 -2.26
N ALA A 75 7.70 -10.24 -2.06
CA ALA A 75 8.89 -9.83 -2.81
C ALA A 75 8.69 -9.98 -4.32
N LEU A 76 8.03 -11.06 -4.75
CA LEU A 76 7.75 -11.32 -6.16
C LEU A 76 6.77 -10.31 -6.77
N VAL A 77 5.71 -9.94 -6.05
CA VAL A 77 4.75 -8.93 -6.53
C VAL A 77 5.39 -7.55 -6.64
N ILE A 78 6.19 -7.15 -5.64
CA ILE A 78 6.91 -5.86 -5.65
C ILE A 78 7.89 -5.83 -6.83
N ALA A 79 8.65 -6.90 -7.03
CA ALA A 79 9.58 -7.02 -8.16
C ALA A 79 8.84 -6.94 -9.50
N ALA A 80 7.74 -7.68 -9.67
CA ALA A 80 6.94 -7.67 -10.89
C ALA A 80 6.40 -6.26 -11.21
N LYS A 81 5.92 -5.52 -10.21
CA LYS A 81 5.47 -4.13 -10.39
C LYS A 81 6.60 -3.24 -10.88
N SER A 82 7.79 -3.34 -10.27
CA SER A 82 8.96 -2.57 -10.66
C SER A 82 9.35 -2.84 -12.11
N LEU A 83 9.38 -4.12 -12.52
CA LEU A 83 9.70 -4.54 -13.88
C LEU A 83 8.74 -3.97 -14.92
N VAL A 84 7.43 -4.06 -14.69
CA VAL A 84 6.40 -3.53 -15.61
C VAL A 84 6.47 -2.00 -15.71
N ARG A 85 6.92 -1.32 -14.65
CA ARG A 85 6.99 0.15 -14.59
C ARG A 85 8.34 0.72 -15.01
N MET A 86 9.35 -0.10 -15.31
CA MET A 86 10.70 0.40 -15.64
C MET A 86 10.69 1.44 -16.77
N LYS A 87 9.94 1.21 -17.86
CA LYS A 87 9.81 2.18 -18.96
C LYS A 87 9.26 3.56 -18.54
N LYS A 88 8.43 3.62 -17.50
CA LYS A 88 7.89 4.89 -16.96
C LYS A 88 8.77 5.48 -15.86
N MET A 89 9.60 4.66 -15.22
CA MET A 89 10.62 5.12 -14.27
C MET A 89 11.71 5.91 -15.00
N GLU A 90 12.03 5.60 -16.27
CA GLU A 90 13.04 6.33 -17.04
C GLU A 90 12.70 7.82 -17.24
N GLU A 91 11.43 8.20 -17.30
CA GLU A 91 11.02 9.61 -17.47
C GLU A 91 11.19 10.44 -16.18
N GLN A 92 10.94 9.85 -15.00
CA GLN A 92 11.03 10.51 -13.68
C GLN A 92 11.34 9.50 -12.57
N PRO A 93 12.59 8.99 -12.49
CA PRO A 93 12.90 7.82 -11.65
C PRO A 93 12.78 8.13 -10.16
N GLU A 94 13.30 9.26 -9.72
CA GLU A 94 13.35 9.65 -8.30
C GLU A 94 11.95 9.71 -7.66
N TYR A 95 10.98 10.34 -8.35
CA TYR A 95 9.61 10.48 -7.84
C TYR A 95 8.91 9.12 -7.68
N TYR A 96 9.02 8.26 -8.69
CA TYR A 96 8.35 6.97 -8.68
C TYR A 96 9.00 5.96 -7.71
N LEU A 97 10.32 5.97 -7.60
CA LEU A 97 11.05 5.17 -6.60
C LEU A 97 10.64 5.59 -5.19
N LEU A 98 10.67 6.90 -4.89
CA LEU A 98 10.34 7.42 -3.57
C LEU A 98 8.88 7.13 -3.20
N GLY A 99 7.94 7.32 -4.14
CA GLY A 99 6.53 6.97 -3.94
C GLY A 99 6.31 5.47 -3.66
N THR A 100 7.03 4.59 -4.35
CA THR A 100 6.91 3.13 -4.15
C THR A 100 7.53 2.70 -2.82
N PHE A 101 8.70 3.23 -2.46
CA PHE A 101 9.37 2.92 -1.19
C PHE A 101 8.55 3.34 0.02
N VAL A 102 7.96 4.54 -0.02
CA VAL A 102 7.07 5.03 1.04
C VAL A 102 5.84 4.15 1.15
N ASN A 103 5.19 3.82 0.01
CA ASN A 103 3.98 3.01 0.03
C ASN A 103 4.23 1.60 0.59
N ILE A 104 5.31 0.96 0.15
CA ILE A 104 5.69 -0.38 0.61
C ILE A 104 6.04 -0.35 2.10
N SER A 105 6.88 0.59 2.53
CA SER A 105 7.27 0.71 3.95
C SER A 105 6.04 0.91 4.84
N PHE A 106 5.14 1.80 4.43
CA PHE A 106 3.91 2.06 5.19
C PHE A 106 2.98 0.84 5.23
N SER A 107 2.81 0.16 4.10
CA SER A 107 1.96 -1.04 4.01
C SER A 107 2.52 -2.18 4.87
N ILE A 108 3.85 -2.33 4.93
CA ILE A 108 4.52 -3.31 5.78
C ILE A 108 4.31 -2.98 7.27
N LEU A 109 4.46 -1.71 7.66
CA LEU A 109 4.24 -1.28 9.04
C LEU A 109 2.80 -1.55 9.48
N ILE A 110 1.80 -1.19 8.68
CA ILE A 110 0.40 -1.46 8.99
C ILE A 110 0.12 -2.96 9.04
N GLY A 111 0.57 -3.71 8.03
CA GLY A 111 0.35 -5.16 7.98
C GLY A 111 0.96 -5.89 9.18
N SER A 112 2.16 -5.48 9.60
CA SER A 112 2.85 -6.04 10.76
C SER A 112 2.14 -5.69 12.07
N LEU A 113 1.74 -4.42 12.26
CA LEU A 113 0.94 -3.99 13.43
C LEU A 113 -0.37 -4.78 13.53
N LEU A 114 -1.05 -4.97 12.41
CA LEU A 114 -2.29 -5.73 12.35
C LEU A 114 -2.06 -7.20 12.72
N LYS A 115 -1.00 -7.81 12.19
CA LYS A 115 -0.66 -9.20 12.51
C LYS A 115 -0.38 -9.36 14.01
N ILE A 116 0.40 -8.46 14.60
CA ILE A 116 0.70 -8.46 16.04
C ILE A 116 -0.58 -8.30 16.85
N PHE A 117 -1.49 -7.42 16.44
CA PHE A 117 -2.75 -7.22 17.17
C PHE A 117 -3.73 -8.40 17.05
N LEU A 118 -3.70 -9.14 15.93
CA LEU A 118 -4.59 -10.27 15.70
C LEU A 118 -4.09 -11.57 16.34
N PHE A 119 -2.77 -11.79 16.37
CA PHE A 119 -2.14 -13.02 16.85
C PHE A 119 -1.39 -12.86 18.20
N GLY A 120 -1.30 -11.64 18.72
CA GLY A 120 -0.68 -11.32 20.01
C GLY A 120 -1.65 -11.29 21.18
#